data_AF-E1NR97-F1
#
_entry.id   AF-E1NR97-F1
#
_cell.length_a   1.000
_cell.length_b   1.000
_cell.length_c   1.000
_cell.angle_alpha   90.00
_cell.angle_beta   90.00
_cell.angle_gamma   90.00
#
_symmetry.space_group_name_H-M   'P 1'
#
loop_
_entity.id
_entity.type
_entity.pdbx_description
1 polymer ?
#
loop_
_entity_poly.entity_id
_entity_poly.type
_entity_poly.pdbx_seq_one_letter_code
_entity_poly.pdbx_strand_id
1 'polypeptide(L)'
;MLAKVATLNSKLVDAVAILKDQADKNELIAAQMALEGLTSEADPTTGKTKASKDAYNQAKTAAKQAETEAQTVINDANATPKEVAEALAKVNDKKAALEEAKTKLVDAMTNEQKLDLAKVEDDLKLPDTDTKTPDSVKAYNDAIKQFQAELETAKQEAKTVHDKGDNATKAEATAAQEKVAAVKEKLTKAVDLLKDKADKTALKAAKEDLAKLTKEADPTPGKTPASKAVYDKAKADATKAETAAQTIIDDENATPEAVADELAKVNKRKQI
;
A
#
# COMPACT_ATOMS: atom_id res chain seq x y z
N MET A 1 52.85 60.62 -58.94
CA MET A 1 52.64 59.99 -57.62
C MET A 1 51.42 60.56 -56.88
N LEU A 2 51.24 61.88 -56.82
CA LEU A 2 50.13 62.55 -56.12
C LEU A 2 48.71 62.04 -56.45
N ALA A 3 48.38 61.83 -57.74
CA ALA A 3 47.04 61.37 -58.14
C ALA A 3 46.68 59.96 -57.59
N LYS A 4 47.65 59.04 -57.54
CA LYS A 4 47.44 57.68 -56.99
C LYS A 4 47.20 57.70 -55.48
N VAL A 5 47.86 58.63 -54.76
CA VAL A 5 47.68 58.80 -53.30
C VAL A 5 46.28 59.33 -52.99
N ALA A 6 45.78 60.30 -53.75
CA ALA A 6 44.42 60.84 -53.57
C ALA A 6 43.34 59.77 -53.82
N THR A 7 43.51 58.92 -54.83
CA THR A 7 42.59 57.80 -55.10
C THR A 7 42.60 56.75 -53.98
N LEU A 8 43.77 56.41 -53.44
CA LEU A 8 43.85 55.49 -52.30
C LEU A 8 43.16 56.08 -51.06
N ASN A 9 43.34 57.38 -50.82
CA ASN A 9 42.74 58.05 -49.67
C ASN A 9 41.21 58.10 -49.76
N SER A 10 40.66 58.35 -50.95
CA SER A 10 39.20 58.27 -51.18
C SER A 10 38.65 56.87 -50.89
N LYS A 11 39.33 55.82 -51.40
CA LYS A 11 38.93 54.43 -51.14
C LYS A 11 39.00 54.05 -49.66
N LEU A 12 39.96 54.63 -48.91
CA LEU A 12 40.08 54.41 -47.48
C LEU A 12 38.93 55.08 -46.71
N VAL A 13 38.57 56.31 -47.08
CA VAL A 13 37.42 57.01 -46.48
C VAL A 13 36.12 56.24 -46.75
N ASP A 14 35.92 55.77 -47.99
CA ASP A 14 34.76 54.94 -48.34
C ASP A 14 34.74 53.61 -47.54
N ALA A 15 35.91 52.98 -47.37
CA ALA A 15 36.05 51.75 -46.59
C ALA A 15 35.81 51.96 -45.08
N VAL A 16 36.16 53.13 -44.53
CA VAL A 16 35.86 53.49 -43.14
C VAL A 16 34.37 53.78 -42.98
N ALA A 17 33.73 54.43 -43.96
CA ALA A 17 32.32 54.78 -43.92
C ALA A 17 31.37 53.57 -43.93
N ILE A 18 31.82 52.40 -44.40
CA ILE A 18 31.03 51.15 -44.39
C ILE A 18 31.21 50.32 -43.11
N LEU A 19 32.13 50.71 -42.20
CA LEU A 19 32.30 50.02 -40.93
C LEU A 19 31.04 50.18 -40.08
N LYS A 20 30.62 49.10 -39.42
CA LYS A 20 29.52 49.09 -38.46
C LYS A 20 30.06 48.72 -37.09
N ASP A 21 29.51 49.35 -36.06
CA ASP A 21 29.76 48.96 -34.68
C ASP A 21 29.23 47.54 -34.44
N GLN A 22 29.91 46.82 -33.55
CA GLN A 22 29.44 45.51 -33.10
C GLN A 22 28.20 45.66 -32.22
N ALA A 23 27.30 44.68 -32.25
CA ALA A 23 26.16 44.64 -31.34
C ALA A 23 26.64 44.49 -29.88
N ASP A 24 25.99 45.20 -28.94
CA ASP A 24 26.19 44.99 -27.50
C ASP A 24 25.66 43.60 -27.10
N LYS A 25 26.49 42.81 -26.41
CA LYS A 25 26.23 41.43 -26.02
C LYS A 25 26.24 41.22 -24.51
N ASN A 26 26.40 42.28 -23.71
CA ASN A 26 26.61 42.17 -22.27
C ASN A 26 25.42 41.48 -21.56
N GLU A 27 24.18 41.84 -21.92
CA GLU A 27 22.99 41.21 -21.34
C GLU A 27 22.86 39.73 -21.73
N LEU A 28 23.18 39.40 -22.99
CA LEU A 28 23.17 38.01 -23.47
C LEU A 28 24.21 37.16 -22.74
N ILE A 29 25.43 37.69 -22.54
CA ILE A 29 26.49 37.03 -21.77
C ILE A 29 26.00 36.78 -20.33
N ALA A 30 25.44 37.80 -19.68
CA ALA A 30 24.94 37.68 -18.31
C ALA A 30 23.80 36.66 -18.18
N ALA A 31 22.85 36.67 -19.12
CA ALA A 31 21.73 35.73 -19.15
C ALA A 31 22.21 34.28 -19.40
N GLN A 32 23.17 34.09 -20.31
CA GLN A 32 23.75 32.77 -20.57
C GLN A 32 24.46 32.23 -19.33
N MET A 33 25.30 33.04 -18.66
CA MET A 33 25.97 32.64 -17.42
C MET A 33 24.98 32.26 -16.31
N ALA A 34 23.85 32.98 -16.20
CA ALA A 34 22.82 32.64 -15.24
C ALA A 34 22.12 31.31 -15.57
N LEU A 35 21.89 31.01 -16.85
CA LEU A 35 21.31 29.74 -17.29
C LEU A 35 22.28 28.58 -17.07
N GLU A 36 23.57 28.78 -17.38
CA GLU A 36 24.65 27.80 -17.13
C GLU A 36 24.77 27.45 -15.64
N GLY A 37 24.62 28.46 -14.77
CA GLY A 37 24.56 28.26 -13.32
C GLY A 37 23.45 27.29 -12.92
N LEU A 38 22.23 27.45 -13.46
CA LEU A 38 21.09 26.58 -13.18
C LEU A 38 21.26 25.17 -13.77
N THR A 39 21.76 25.05 -15.00
CA THR A 39 21.94 23.74 -15.65
C THR A 39 23.10 22.94 -15.05
N SER A 40 24.01 23.60 -14.35
CA SER A 40 25.14 22.97 -13.64
C SER A 40 24.81 22.54 -12.22
N GLU A 41 23.64 22.90 -11.69
CA GLU A 41 23.22 22.47 -10.35
C GLU A 41 23.12 20.94 -10.23
N ALA A 42 23.30 20.46 -8.98
CA ALA A 42 23.07 19.09 -8.60
C ALA A 42 21.66 18.62 -9.00
N ASP A 43 21.54 17.38 -9.45
CA ASP A 43 20.29 16.83 -9.96
C ASP A 43 19.20 16.76 -8.87
N PRO A 44 18.12 17.58 -8.96
CA PRO A 44 17.05 17.61 -7.97
C PRO A 44 16.02 16.47 -8.15
N THR A 45 16.22 15.57 -9.13
CA THR A 45 15.20 14.57 -9.51
C THR A 45 15.26 13.26 -8.72
N THR A 46 16.18 13.14 -7.78
CA THR A 46 16.28 11.97 -6.89
C THR A 46 15.00 11.85 -6.05
N GLY A 47 14.36 10.67 -6.08
CA GLY A 47 13.11 10.42 -5.35
C GLY A 47 11.88 11.13 -5.92
N LYS A 48 11.96 11.68 -7.14
CA LYS A 48 10.82 12.32 -7.80
C LYS A 48 10.10 11.34 -8.73
N THR A 49 8.82 11.60 -9.00
CA THR A 49 8.02 10.78 -9.93
C THR A 49 8.65 10.79 -11.32
N LYS A 50 8.52 9.68 -12.04
CA LYS A 50 9.05 9.56 -13.40
C LYS A 50 8.57 10.69 -14.30
N ALA A 51 7.26 11.00 -14.29
CA ALA A 51 6.70 12.08 -15.11
C ALA A 51 7.32 13.46 -14.79
N SER A 52 7.48 13.82 -13.50
CA SER A 52 8.04 15.13 -13.15
C SER A 52 9.55 15.21 -13.42
N LYS A 53 10.29 14.11 -13.22
CA LYS A 53 11.69 13.97 -13.62
C LYS A 53 11.88 14.13 -15.12
N ASP A 54 11.06 13.48 -15.93
CA ASP A 54 11.13 13.56 -17.40
C ASP A 54 10.88 15.00 -17.89
N ALA A 55 9.90 15.69 -17.32
CA ALA A 55 9.61 17.10 -17.64
C ALA A 55 10.78 18.03 -17.29
N TYR A 56 11.37 17.88 -16.09
CA TYR A 56 12.55 18.65 -15.69
C TYR A 56 13.74 18.38 -16.61
N ASN A 57 14.02 17.11 -16.93
CA ASN A 57 15.13 16.75 -17.81
C ASN A 57 14.96 17.28 -19.23
N GLN A 58 13.73 17.30 -19.75
CA GLN A 58 13.42 17.92 -21.04
C GLN A 58 13.70 19.43 -21.01
N ALA A 59 13.26 20.14 -19.96
CA ALA A 59 13.53 21.56 -19.80
C ALA A 59 15.03 21.84 -19.68
N LYS A 60 15.77 21.01 -18.93
CA LYS A 60 17.23 21.12 -18.76
C LYS A 60 17.98 20.90 -20.08
N THR A 61 17.56 19.93 -20.90
CA THR A 61 18.14 19.74 -22.25
C THR A 61 17.87 20.94 -23.15
N ALA A 62 16.65 21.49 -23.13
CA ALA A 62 16.30 22.67 -23.91
C ALA A 62 17.08 23.93 -23.47
N ALA A 63 17.34 24.07 -22.16
CA ALA A 63 18.19 25.12 -21.61
C ALA A 63 19.64 25.00 -22.11
N LYS A 64 20.25 23.81 -22.05
CA LYS A 64 21.60 23.57 -22.58
C LYS A 64 21.74 23.84 -24.08
N GLN A 65 20.67 23.54 -24.82
CA GLN A 65 20.62 23.91 -26.24
C GLN A 65 20.63 25.43 -26.42
N ALA A 66 19.81 26.17 -25.66
CA ALA A 66 19.78 27.62 -25.71
C ALA A 66 21.12 28.26 -25.28
N GLU A 67 21.84 27.68 -24.30
CA GLU A 67 23.20 28.10 -23.94
C GLU A 67 24.16 27.98 -25.13
N THR A 68 24.13 26.84 -25.83
CA THR A 68 25.01 26.58 -26.98
C THR A 68 24.73 27.54 -28.14
N GLU A 69 23.45 27.81 -28.40
CA GLU A 69 23.03 28.76 -29.43
C GLU A 69 23.39 30.20 -29.06
N ALA A 70 23.19 30.61 -27.81
CA ALA A 70 23.61 31.92 -27.30
C ALA A 70 25.12 32.11 -27.43
N GLN A 71 25.90 31.08 -27.10
CA GLN A 71 27.36 31.11 -27.25
C GLN A 71 27.79 31.31 -28.71
N THR A 72 27.03 30.77 -29.66
CA THR A 72 27.28 30.97 -31.10
C THR A 72 27.09 32.43 -31.49
N VAL A 73 26.02 33.08 -31.03
CA VAL A 73 25.76 34.52 -31.26
C VAL A 73 26.79 35.41 -30.55
N ILE A 74 27.20 35.04 -29.33
CA ILE A 74 28.25 35.76 -28.60
C ILE A 74 29.58 35.72 -29.35
N ASN A 75 29.96 34.57 -29.89
CA ASN A 75 31.21 34.38 -30.61
C ASN A 75 31.22 35.00 -32.02
N ASP A 76 30.06 35.26 -32.62
CA ASP A 76 29.97 35.84 -33.96
C ASP A 76 30.25 37.35 -33.93
N ALA A 77 31.43 37.77 -34.41
CA ALA A 77 31.83 39.16 -34.50
C ALA A 77 30.90 40.04 -35.36
N ASN A 78 30.08 39.45 -36.22
CA ASN A 78 29.13 40.12 -37.12
C ASN A 78 27.67 40.01 -36.66
N ALA A 79 27.41 39.41 -35.49
CA ALA A 79 26.05 39.28 -34.96
C ALA A 79 25.33 40.63 -34.92
N THR A 80 24.11 40.65 -35.43
CA THR A 80 23.25 41.84 -35.46
C THR A 80 22.55 42.06 -34.12
N PRO A 81 22.13 43.29 -33.80
CA PRO A 81 21.34 43.56 -32.60
C PRO A 81 20.07 42.72 -32.49
N LYS A 82 19.47 42.37 -33.64
CA LYS A 82 18.29 41.50 -33.71
C LYS A 82 18.62 40.06 -33.28
N GLU A 83 19.71 39.48 -33.80
CA GLU A 83 20.14 38.13 -33.41
C GLU A 83 20.50 38.06 -31.93
N VAL A 84 21.15 39.10 -31.39
CA VAL A 84 21.43 39.20 -29.95
C VAL A 84 20.13 39.25 -29.13
N ALA A 85 19.16 40.08 -29.54
CA ALA A 85 17.88 40.19 -28.84
C ALA A 85 17.07 38.88 -28.89
N GLU A 86 17.05 38.19 -30.03
CA GLU A 86 16.38 36.90 -30.19
C GLU A 86 17.04 35.80 -29.33
N ALA A 87 18.37 35.76 -29.29
CA ALA A 87 19.10 34.83 -28.42
C ALA A 87 18.85 35.13 -26.93
N LEU A 88 18.83 36.42 -26.55
CA LEU A 88 18.56 36.85 -25.17
C LEU A 88 17.15 36.43 -24.73
N ALA A 89 16.14 36.67 -25.57
CA ALA A 89 14.77 36.24 -25.30
C ALA A 89 14.70 34.72 -25.13
N LYS A 90 15.33 33.96 -26.04
CA LYS A 90 15.35 32.49 -25.98
C LYS A 90 16.02 31.97 -24.70
N VAL A 91 17.15 32.54 -24.29
CA VAL A 91 17.83 32.18 -23.03
C VAL A 91 16.94 32.44 -21.83
N ASN A 92 16.31 33.61 -21.75
CA ASN A 92 15.41 33.97 -20.66
C ASN A 92 14.17 33.06 -20.61
N ASP A 93 13.58 32.73 -21.75
CA ASP A 93 12.44 31.82 -21.85
C ASP A 93 12.81 30.41 -21.36
N LYS A 94 13.98 29.88 -21.75
CA LYS A 94 14.42 28.56 -21.31
C LYS A 94 14.86 28.53 -19.86
N LYS A 95 15.40 29.64 -19.34
CA LYS A 95 15.65 29.83 -17.92
C LYS A 95 14.35 29.72 -17.12
N ALA A 96 13.33 30.50 -17.49
CA ALA A 96 12.04 30.48 -16.81
C ALA A 96 11.37 29.09 -16.86
N ALA A 97 11.41 28.43 -18.02
CA ALA A 97 10.86 27.08 -18.18
C ALA A 97 11.58 26.03 -17.31
N LEU A 98 12.91 26.12 -17.16
CA LEU A 98 13.67 25.22 -16.31
C LEU A 98 13.36 25.45 -14.82
N GLU A 99 13.30 26.71 -14.39
CA GLU A 99 12.91 27.07 -13.02
C GLU A 99 11.49 26.57 -12.72
N GLU A 100 10.53 26.80 -13.63
CA GLU A 100 9.16 26.30 -13.49
C GLU A 100 9.12 24.77 -13.38
N ALA A 101 9.82 24.05 -14.26
CA ALA A 101 9.88 22.59 -14.22
C ALA A 101 10.47 22.06 -12.91
N LYS A 102 11.47 22.77 -12.34
CA LYS A 102 12.06 22.45 -11.03
C LYS A 102 11.03 22.58 -9.91
N THR A 103 10.19 23.62 -9.92
CA THR A 103 9.13 23.80 -8.91
C THR A 103 8.01 22.75 -9.01
N LYS A 104 7.83 22.13 -10.17
CA LYS A 104 6.82 21.10 -10.43
C LYS A 104 7.30 19.67 -10.17
N LEU A 105 8.49 19.49 -9.59
CA LEU A 105 8.97 18.18 -9.17
C LEU A 105 8.09 17.61 -8.05
N VAL A 106 7.61 16.38 -8.23
CA VAL A 106 6.70 15.72 -7.29
C VAL A 106 7.39 14.53 -6.66
N ASP A 107 7.29 14.36 -5.35
CA ASP A 107 7.85 13.20 -4.65
C ASP A 107 7.17 11.90 -5.10
N ALA A 108 7.99 10.93 -5.47
CA ALA A 108 7.53 9.58 -5.74
C ALA A 108 7.21 8.83 -4.43
N MET A 109 6.36 7.81 -4.56
CA MET A 109 6.19 6.78 -3.55
C MET A 109 7.55 6.21 -3.12
N THR A 110 7.74 6.00 -1.82
CA THR A 110 8.99 5.40 -1.31
C THR A 110 9.03 3.90 -1.52
N ASN A 111 10.22 3.29 -1.46
CA ASN A 111 10.37 1.83 -1.54
C ASN A 111 9.61 1.10 -0.41
N GLU A 112 9.59 1.66 0.79
CA GLU A 112 8.85 1.12 1.93
C GLU A 112 7.35 1.11 1.63
N GLN A 113 6.80 2.24 1.19
CA GLN A 113 5.39 2.34 0.79
C GLN A 113 5.04 1.35 -0.33
N LYS A 114 5.94 1.17 -1.30
CA LYS A 114 5.76 0.19 -2.37
C LYS A 114 5.68 -1.24 -1.85
N LEU A 115 6.57 -1.61 -0.93
CA LEU A 115 6.60 -2.94 -0.32
C LEU A 115 5.36 -3.19 0.54
N ASP A 116 4.89 -2.19 1.28
CA ASP A 116 3.69 -2.31 2.10
C ASP A 116 2.44 -2.48 1.23
N LEU A 117 2.30 -1.66 0.17
CA LEU A 117 1.18 -1.78 -0.76
C LEU A 117 1.17 -3.13 -1.50
N ALA A 118 2.34 -3.72 -1.77
CA ALA A 118 2.44 -5.05 -2.39
C ALA A 118 1.91 -6.19 -1.50
N LYS A 119 1.91 -6.02 -0.18
CA LYS A 119 1.45 -7.03 0.80
C LYS A 119 -0.03 -6.96 1.13
N VAL A 120 -0.73 -5.92 0.67
CA VAL A 120 -2.12 -5.63 1.10
C VAL A 120 -3.07 -6.79 0.83
N GLU A 121 -2.89 -7.53 -0.27
CA GLU A 121 -3.75 -8.68 -0.57
C GLU A 121 -3.61 -9.79 0.48
N ASP A 122 -2.38 -10.07 0.92
CA ASP A 122 -2.09 -11.06 1.95
C ASP A 122 -2.50 -10.56 3.34
N ASP A 123 -2.22 -9.30 3.65
CA ASP A 123 -2.53 -8.65 4.93
C ASP A 123 -4.04 -8.55 5.21
N LEU A 124 -4.85 -8.45 4.16
CA LEU A 124 -6.31 -8.36 4.24
C LEU A 124 -7.00 -9.67 3.83
N LYS A 125 -6.26 -10.79 3.80
CA LYS A 125 -6.84 -12.11 3.54
C LYS A 125 -7.75 -12.53 4.69
N LEU A 126 -8.94 -13.04 4.36
CA LEU A 126 -9.86 -13.60 5.34
C LEU A 126 -9.31 -14.95 5.87
N PRO A 127 -9.36 -15.22 7.18
CA PRO A 127 -8.90 -16.48 7.75
C PRO A 127 -9.81 -17.66 7.39
N ASP A 128 -9.30 -18.86 7.58
CA ASP A 128 -10.08 -20.11 7.56
C ASP A 128 -10.99 -20.19 8.81
N THR A 129 -12.20 -20.73 8.61
CA THR A 129 -13.24 -20.85 9.63
C THR A 129 -13.69 -22.29 9.92
N ASP A 130 -13.10 -23.30 9.27
CA ASP A 130 -13.57 -24.70 9.34
C ASP A 130 -13.53 -25.29 10.76
N THR A 131 -12.59 -24.83 11.58
CA THR A 131 -12.43 -25.26 12.98
C THR A 131 -13.23 -24.41 13.96
N LYS A 132 -13.97 -23.40 13.50
CA LYS A 132 -14.69 -22.44 14.34
C LYS A 132 -16.15 -22.84 14.54
N THR A 133 -16.76 -22.39 15.65
CA THR A 133 -18.16 -22.66 15.99
C THR A 133 -19.10 -21.94 15.00
N PRO A 134 -20.21 -22.57 14.56
CA PRO A 134 -21.15 -21.96 13.62
C PRO A 134 -21.63 -20.56 14.01
N ASP A 135 -21.95 -20.33 15.29
CA ASP A 135 -22.43 -19.04 15.78
C ASP A 135 -21.36 -17.95 15.67
N SER A 136 -20.11 -18.31 15.95
CA SER A 136 -18.98 -17.38 15.83
C SER A 136 -18.68 -17.02 14.37
N VAL A 137 -18.79 -18.00 13.46
CA VAL A 137 -18.62 -17.80 12.01
C VAL A 137 -19.74 -16.91 11.48
N LYS A 138 -20.98 -17.10 11.94
CA LYS A 138 -22.08 -16.22 11.58
C LYS A 138 -21.82 -14.78 12.03
N ALA A 139 -21.41 -14.56 13.28
CA ALA A 139 -21.11 -13.23 13.80
C ALA A 139 -19.95 -12.56 13.03
N TYR A 140 -18.89 -13.31 12.73
CA TYR A 140 -17.77 -12.88 11.90
C TYR A 140 -18.25 -12.42 10.51
N ASN A 141 -19.01 -13.26 9.80
CA ASN A 141 -19.51 -12.94 8.46
C ASN A 141 -20.46 -11.74 8.45
N ASP A 142 -21.32 -11.62 9.47
CA ASP A 142 -22.21 -10.47 9.63
C ASP A 142 -21.39 -9.17 9.83
N ALA A 143 -20.27 -9.23 10.56
CA ALA A 143 -19.36 -8.11 10.75
C ALA A 143 -18.61 -7.74 9.45
N ILE A 144 -18.04 -8.73 8.74
CA ILE A 144 -17.38 -8.52 7.42
C ILE A 144 -18.34 -7.83 6.44
N LYS A 145 -19.60 -8.25 6.40
CA LYS A 145 -20.61 -7.69 5.51
C LYS A 145 -20.83 -6.18 5.71
N GLN A 146 -20.62 -5.66 6.93
CA GLN A 146 -20.77 -4.23 7.21
C GLN A 146 -19.69 -3.37 6.54
N PHE A 147 -18.53 -3.93 6.21
CA PHE A 147 -17.40 -3.20 5.62
C PHE A 147 -16.82 -3.85 4.38
N GLN A 148 -17.51 -4.83 3.77
CA GLN A 148 -17.04 -5.54 2.58
C GLN A 148 -16.69 -4.59 1.43
N ALA A 149 -17.51 -3.58 1.18
CA ALA A 149 -17.24 -2.60 0.13
C ALA A 149 -15.98 -1.77 0.41
N GLU A 150 -15.73 -1.43 1.68
CA GLU A 150 -14.52 -0.72 2.08
C GLU A 150 -13.27 -1.61 1.95
N LEU A 151 -13.38 -2.89 2.32
CA LEU A 151 -12.32 -3.89 2.15
C LEU A 151 -11.89 -4.01 0.69
N GLU A 152 -12.84 -4.23 -0.22
CA GLU A 152 -12.55 -4.35 -1.65
C GLU A 152 -12.01 -3.04 -2.24
N THR A 153 -12.55 -1.90 -1.80
CA THR A 153 -12.06 -0.57 -2.24
C THR A 153 -10.62 -0.35 -1.80
N ALA A 154 -10.29 -0.64 -0.53
CA ALA A 154 -8.94 -0.47 -0.02
C ALA A 154 -7.93 -1.37 -0.75
N LYS A 155 -8.30 -2.63 -1.03
CA LYS A 155 -7.48 -3.55 -1.84
C LYS A 155 -7.24 -3.01 -3.24
N GLN A 156 -8.31 -2.59 -3.93
CA GLN A 156 -8.21 -2.09 -5.30
C GLN A 156 -7.41 -0.79 -5.39
N GLU A 157 -7.61 0.14 -4.47
CA GLU A 157 -6.84 1.39 -4.43
C GLU A 157 -5.36 1.14 -4.13
N ALA A 158 -5.05 0.28 -3.15
CA ALA A 158 -3.68 -0.11 -2.86
C ALA A 158 -2.99 -0.73 -4.08
N LYS A 159 -3.68 -1.65 -4.76
CA LYS A 159 -3.19 -2.25 -6.00
C LYS A 159 -2.96 -1.20 -7.09
N THR A 160 -3.90 -0.28 -7.27
CA THR A 160 -3.83 0.77 -8.30
C THR A 160 -2.63 1.69 -8.07
N VAL A 161 -2.37 2.08 -6.82
CA VAL A 161 -1.22 2.92 -6.48
C VAL A 161 0.09 2.13 -6.64
N HIS A 162 0.13 0.87 -6.21
CA HIS A 162 1.29 0.00 -6.43
C HIS A 162 1.63 -0.16 -7.92
N ASP A 163 0.62 -0.42 -8.76
CA ASP A 163 0.78 -0.65 -10.20
C ASP A 163 1.27 0.60 -10.96
N LYS A 164 1.05 1.81 -10.43
CA LYS A 164 1.62 3.05 -10.99
C LYS A 164 3.14 3.09 -10.93
N GLY A 165 3.78 2.26 -10.08
CA GLY A 165 5.23 2.20 -9.94
C GLY A 165 5.84 3.57 -9.66
N ASP A 166 6.83 3.97 -10.45
CA ASP A 166 7.56 5.23 -10.27
C ASP A 166 6.75 6.49 -10.61
N ASN A 167 5.53 6.31 -11.15
CA ASN A 167 4.59 7.42 -11.36
C ASN A 167 3.68 7.65 -10.16
N ALA A 168 3.62 6.73 -9.19
CA ALA A 168 2.88 6.93 -7.96
C ALA A 168 3.52 8.06 -7.15
N THR A 169 2.70 8.97 -6.66
CA THR A 169 3.15 10.01 -5.74
C THR A 169 3.21 9.48 -4.31
N LYS A 170 4.05 10.09 -3.48
CA LYS A 170 4.10 9.81 -2.04
C LYS A 170 2.74 9.98 -1.36
N ALA A 171 1.99 11.02 -1.75
CA ALA A 171 0.68 11.34 -1.18
C ALA A 171 -0.38 10.30 -1.53
N GLU A 172 -0.43 9.82 -2.79
CA GLU A 172 -1.33 8.74 -3.18
C GLU A 172 -1.05 7.45 -2.39
N ALA A 173 0.23 7.12 -2.18
CA ALA A 173 0.62 5.96 -1.40
C ALA A 173 0.21 6.09 0.07
N THR A 174 0.44 7.24 0.70
CA THR A 174 0.00 7.51 2.08
C THR A 174 -1.51 7.35 2.23
N ALA A 175 -2.30 7.95 1.34
CA ALA A 175 -3.75 7.86 1.40
C ALA A 175 -4.28 6.42 1.24
N ALA A 176 -3.66 5.62 0.36
CA ALA A 176 -4.00 4.21 0.20
C ALA A 176 -3.65 3.40 1.46
N GLN A 177 -2.47 3.63 2.05
CA GLN A 177 -2.04 2.95 3.28
C GLN A 177 -2.97 3.26 4.48
N GLU A 178 -3.42 4.51 4.62
CA GLU A 178 -4.37 4.89 5.68
C GLU A 178 -5.71 4.13 5.57
N LYS A 179 -6.24 4.00 4.34
CA LYS A 179 -7.46 3.21 4.10
C LYS A 179 -7.26 1.73 4.41
N VAL A 180 -6.13 1.16 4.00
CA VAL A 180 -5.76 -0.22 4.33
C VAL A 180 -5.69 -0.42 5.84
N ALA A 181 -5.05 0.49 6.58
CA ALA A 181 -4.93 0.41 8.03
C ALA A 181 -6.30 0.44 8.72
N ALA A 182 -7.21 1.32 8.29
CA ALA A 182 -8.56 1.41 8.82
C ALA A 182 -9.37 0.11 8.59
N VAL A 183 -9.27 -0.46 7.39
CA VAL A 183 -9.92 -1.75 7.07
C VAL A 183 -9.29 -2.90 7.86
N LYS A 184 -7.96 -2.92 8.01
CA LYS A 184 -7.25 -3.93 8.79
C LYS A 184 -7.71 -3.97 10.23
N GLU A 185 -7.94 -2.81 10.85
CA GLU A 185 -8.49 -2.72 12.21
C GLU A 185 -9.90 -3.34 12.31
N LYS A 186 -10.77 -3.06 11.33
CA LYS A 186 -12.12 -3.66 11.25
C LYS A 186 -12.05 -5.18 11.07
N LEU A 187 -11.13 -5.65 10.22
CA LEU A 187 -10.90 -7.08 10.01
C LEU A 187 -10.42 -7.75 11.29
N THR A 188 -9.45 -7.19 12.02
CA THR A 188 -9.01 -7.72 13.32
C THR A 188 -10.18 -7.86 14.30
N LYS A 189 -11.00 -6.81 14.44
CA LYS A 189 -12.19 -6.86 15.31
C LYS A 189 -13.20 -7.93 14.91
N ALA A 190 -13.38 -8.17 13.61
CA ALA A 190 -14.22 -9.25 13.13
C ALA A 190 -13.61 -10.62 13.47
N VAL A 191 -12.31 -10.80 13.20
CA VAL A 191 -11.58 -12.06 13.48
C VAL A 191 -11.66 -12.43 14.96
N ASP A 192 -11.62 -11.46 15.87
CA ASP A 192 -11.78 -11.68 17.32
C ASP A 192 -13.15 -12.29 17.72
N LEU A 193 -14.15 -12.24 16.83
CA LEU A 193 -15.45 -12.89 17.07
C LEU A 193 -15.39 -14.41 16.89
N LEU A 194 -14.41 -14.93 16.15
CA LEU A 194 -14.26 -16.36 15.87
C LEU A 194 -13.88 -17.15 17.12
N LYS A 195 -14.55 -18.29 17.34
CA LYS A 195 -14.31 -19.17 18.48
C LYS A 195 -14.09 -20.59 18.00
N ASP A 196 -13.05 -21.25 18.49
CA ASP A 196 -12.78 -22.65 18.16
C ASP A 196 -13.87 -23.60 18.68
N LYS A 197 -14.13 -24.67 17.92
CA LYS A 197 -14.96 -25.78 18.37
C LYS A 197 -14.30 -26.46 19.58
N ALA A 198 -15.10 -26.80 20.59
CA ALA A 198 -14.59 -27.55 21.75
C ALA A 198 -14.20 -28.99 21.37
N ASP A 199 -13.12 -29.50 21.95
CA ASP A 199 -12.77 -30.93 21.85
C ASP A 199 -13.71 -31.77 22.72
N LYS A 200 -14.38 -32.74 22.09
CA LYS A 200 -15.40 -33.60 22.70
C LYS A 200 -14.96 -35.05 22.82
N THR A 201 -13.72 -35.37 22.49
CA THR A 201 -13.21 -36.75 22.40
C THR A 201 -13.36 -37.48 23.73
N ALA A 202 -12.95 -36.86 24.84
CA ALA A 202 -13.06 -37.45 26.17
C ALA A 202 -14.51 -37.64 26.61
N LEU A 203 -15.40 -36.69 26.30
CA LEU A 203 -16.83 -36.78 26.61
C LEU A 203 -17.52 -37.90 25.84
N LYS A 204 -17.19 -38.08 24.55
CA LYS A 204 -17.68 -39.20 23.73
C LYS A 204 -17.27 -40.54 24.34
N ALA A 205 -15.98 -40.71 24.64
CA ALA A 205 -15.48 -41.93 25.26
C ALA A 205 -16.13 -42.18 26.64
N ALA A 206 -16.28 -41.12 27.46
CA ALA A 206 -16.90 -41.25 28.77
C ALA A 206 -18.37 -41.68 28.69
N LYS A 207 -19.12 -41.13 27.74
CA LYS A 207 -20.51 -41.51 27.47
C LYS A 207 -20.59 -42.96 27.00
N GLU A 208 -19.72 -43.39 26.08
CA GLU A 208 -19.71 -44.77 25.56
C GLU A 208 -19.49 -45.81 26.66
N ASP A 209 -18.56 -45.54 27.59
CA ASP A 209 -18.34 -46.41 28.74
C ASP A 209 -19.53 -46.44 29.69
N LEU A 210 -20.17 -45.29 29.96
CA LEU A 210 -21.37 -45.24 30.79
C LEU A 210 -22.51 -46.06 30.15
N ALA A 211 -22.64 -45.97 28.82
CA ALA A 211 -23.62 -46.73 28.04
C ALA A 211 -23.36 -48.24 28.05
N LYS A 212 -22.13 -48.72 28.30
CA LYS A 212 -21.84 -50.14 28.51
C LYS A 212 -22.38 -50.60 29.86
N LEU A 213 -22.12 -49.84 30.93
CA LEU A 213 -22.58 -50.14 32.29
C LEU A 213 -24.11 -50.19 32.39
N THR A 214 -24.81 -49.25 31.75
CA THR A 214 -26.28 -49.20 31.79
C THR A 214 -26.95 -50.33 31.00
N LYS A 215 -26.24 -50.97 30.06
CA LYS A 215 -26.73 -52.12 29.29
C LYS A 215 -26.44 -53.47 29.95
N GLU A 216 -25.72 -53.52 31.06
CA GLU A 216 -25.47 -54.76 31.78
C GLU A 216 -26.76 -55.39 32.30
N ALA A 217 -26.74 -56.72 32.45
CA ALA A 217 -27.83 -57.49 33.01
C ALA A 217 -28.17 -57.00 34.42
N ASP A 218 -29.46 -56.95 34.75
CA ASP A 218 -29.93 -56.51 36.06
C ASP A 218 -29.34 -57.40 37.17
N PRO A 219 -28.50 -56.86 38.07
CA PRO A 219 -27.86 -57.61 39.14
C PRO A 219 -28.73 -57.74 40.40
N THR A 220 -29.97 -57.21 40.35
CA THR A 220 -30.88 -57.18 41.50
C THR A 220 -31.78 -58.42 41.72
N PRO A 221 -31.79 -59.48 40.88
CA PRO A 221 -32.47 -60.74 41.23
C PRO A 221 -31.98 -61.28 42.58
N GLY A 222 -32.93 -61.61 43.47
CA GLY A 222 -32.65 -62.11 44.82
C GLY A 222 -32.18 -61.05 45.84
N LYS A 223 -32.21 -59.75 45.50
CA LYS A 223 -31.90 -58.64 46.41
C LYS A 223 -33.14 -58.08 47.10
N THR A 224 -32.92 -57.27 48.14
CA THR A 224 -34.04 -56.59 48.85
C THR A 224 -34.70 -55.51 47.98
N PRO A 225 -35.99 -55.20 48.19
CA PRO A 225 -36.67 -54.11 47.47
C PRO A 225 -35.95 -52.76 47.59
N ALA A 226 -35.39 -52.43 48.76
CA ALA A 226 -34.66 -51.18 48.98
C ALA A 226 -33.39 -51.09 48.12
N SER A 227 -32.55 -52.14 48.11
CA SER A 227 -31.36 -52.19 47.26
C SER A 227 -31.69 -52.15 45.77
N LYS A 228 -32.79 -52.79 45.36
CA LYS A 228 -33.25 -52.73 43.97
C LYS A 228 -33.65 -51.30 43.58
N ALA A 229 -34.41 -50.62 44.43
CA ALA A 229 -34.82 -49.24 44.18
C ALA A 229 -33.62 -48.27 44.06
N VAL A 230 -32.56 -48.47 44.87
CA VAL A 230 -31.32 -47.68 44.76
C VAL A 230 -30.63 -47.94 43.41
N TYR A 231 -30.49 -49.20 42.99
CA TYR A 231 -29.91 -49.55 41.69
C TYR A 231 -30.74 -48.99 40.53
N ASP A 232 -32.05 -49.18 40.54
CA ASP A 232 -32.96 -48.67 39.50
C ASP A 232 -32.84 -47.14 39.37
N LYS A 233 -32.72 -46.43 40.50
CA LYS A 233 -32.50 -44.98 40.51
C LYS A 233 -31.13 -44.60 39.95
N ALA A 234 -30.06 -45.30 40.33
CA ALA A 234 -28.72 -45.04 39.80
C ALA A 234 -28.65 -45.26 38.28
N LYS A 235 -29.29 -46.33 37.80
CA LYS A 235 -29.41 -46.63 36.37
C LYS A 235 -30.17 -45.54 35.62
N ALA A 236 -31.31 -45.06 36.16
CA ALA A 236 -32.05 -43.96 35.58
C ALA A 236 -31.24 -42.64 35.56
N ASP A 237 -30.53 -42.33 36.64
CA ASP A 237 -29.64 -41.16 36.72
C ASP A 237 -28.49 -41.25 35.70
N ALA A 238 -27.94 -42.45 35.46
CA ALA A 238 -26.91 -42.69 34.46
C ALA A 238 -27.42 -42.49 33.03
N THR A 239 -28.59 -43.06 32.68
CA THR A 239 -29.23 -42.84 31.36
C THR A 239 -29.55 -41.36 31.11
N LYS A 240 -29.95 -40.62 32.15
CA LYS A 240 -30.14 -39.18 32.05
C LYS A 240 -28.82 -38.44 31.75
N ALA A 241 -27.73 -38.83 32.41
CA ALA A 241 -26.40 -38.26 32.15
C ALA A 241 -25.90 -38.59 30.72
N GLU A 242 -26.15 -39.79 30.20
CA GLU A 242 -25.84 -40.13 28.80
C GLU A 242 -26.56 -39.22 27.80
N THR A 243 -27.83 -38.91 28.07
CA THR A 243 -28.65 -38.04 27.20
C THR A 243 -28.16 -36.59 27.25
N ALA A 244 -27.82 -36.09 28.44
CA ALA A 244 -27.23 -34.76 28.61
C ALA A 244 -25.88 -34.66 27.89
N ALA A 245 -24.99 -35.65 28.07
CA ALA A 245 -23.73 -35.73 27.36
C ALA A 245 -23.91 -35.73 25.83
N GLN A 246 -24.89 -36.48 25.31
CA GLN A 246 -25.16 -36.49 23.87
C GLN A 246 -25.59 -35.11 23.35
N THR A 247 -26.40 -34.39 24.11
CA THR A 247 -26.83 -33.03 23.74
C THR A 247 -25.63 -32.10 23.57
N ILE A 248 -24.67 -32.15 24.51
CA ILE A 248 -23.43 -31.37 24.43
C ILE A 248 -22.52 -31.86 23.29
N ILE A 249 -22.48 -33.17 23.04
CA ILE A 249 -21.70 -33.75 21.94
C ILE A 249 -22.21 -33.25 20.58
N ASP A 250 -23.52 -33.18 20.39
CA ASP A 250 -24.16 -32.76 19.13
C ASP A 250 -24.18 -31.25 18.92
N ASP A 251 -24.10 -30.46 19.99
CA ASP A 251 -24.07 -29.00 19.91
C ASP A 251 -22.71 -28.47 19.40
N GLU A 252 -22.59 -28.17 18.11
CA GLU A 252 -21.36 -27.61 17.51
C GLU A 252 -20.90 -26.28 18.13
N ASN A 253 -21.77 -25.58 18.87
CA ASN A 253 -21.46 -24.34 19.58
C ASN A 253 -21.11 -24.57 21.06
N ALA A 254 -21.09 -25.83 21.53
CA ALA A 254 -20.77 -26.15 22.92
C ALA A 254 -19.40 -25.56 23.32
N THR A 255 -19.37 -24.90 24.47
CA THR A 255 -18.14 -24.31 25.00
C THR A 255 -17.23 -25.38 25.60
N PRO A 256 -15.91 -25.15 25.67
CA PRO A 256 -14.99 -26.06 26.38
C PRO A 256 -15.41 -26.33 27.82
N GLU A 257 -15.95 -25.31 28.50
CA GLU A 257 -16.45 -25.41 29.86
C GLU A 257 -17.69 -26.31 29.95
N ALA A 258 -18.66 -26.17 29.04
CA ALA A 258 -19.83 -27.06 28.99
C ALA A 258 -19.44 -28.52 28.75
N VAL A 259 -18.45 -28.76 27.89
CA VAL A 259 -17.91 -30.11 27.64
C VAL A 259 -17.21 -30.66 28.88
N ALA A 260 -16.39 -29.86 29.55
CA ALA A 260 -15.66 -30.27 30.76
C ALA A 260 -16.61 -30.56 31.94
N ASP A 261 -17.60 -29.70 32.15
CA ASP A 261 -18.62 -29.86 33.20
C ASP A 261 -19.43 -31.13 32.98
N GLU A 262 -19.86 -31.39 31.75
CA GLU A 262 -20.63 -32.59 31.45
C GLU A 262 -19.77 -33.86 31.55
N LEU A 263 -18.51 -33.80 31.15
CA LEU A 263 -17.56 -34.89 31.33
C LEU A 263 -17.39 -35.26 32.82
N ALA A 264 -17.28 -34.26 33.70
CA ALA A 264 -17.19 -34.49 35.13
C ALA A 264 -18.46 -35.17 35.69
N LYS A 265 -19.65 -34.75 35.24
CA LYS A 265 -20.92 -35.38 35.63
C LYS A 265 -21.00 -36.83 35.15
N VAL A 266 -20.65 -37.11 33.90
CA VAL A 266 -20.64 -38.48 33.33
C VAL A 266 -19.69 -39.37 34.11
N ASN A 267 -18.47 -38.93 34.39
CA ASN A 267 -17.48 -39.72 35.13
C ASN A 267 -17.92 -40.03 36.56
N LYS A 268 -18.64 -39.12 37.22
CA LYS A 268 -19.20 -39.38 38.56
C LYS A 268 -20.24 -40.51 38.56
N ARG A 269 -20.96 -40.70 37.46
CA ARG A 269 -21.97 -41.78 37.33
C ARG A 269 -21.36 -43.14 37.04
N LYS A 270 -20.11 -43.21 36.57
CA LYS A 270 -19.37 -44.47 36.38
C LYS A 270 -18.91 -45.11 37.69
N GLN A 271 -18.94 -44.39 38.81
CA GLN A 271 -18.43 -44.84 40.11
C GLN A 271 -19.51 -45.42 41.04
N ILE A 272 -20.72 -45.68 40.52
CA ILE A 272 -21.91 -46.13 41.28
C ILE A 272 -22.26 -47.54 40.84
#